data_AF-A0A7W8JRG2-F1
#
_entry.id   AF-A0A7W8JRG2-F1
#
_cell.length_a   1.000
_cell.length_b   1.000
_cell.length_c   1.000
_cell.angle_alpha   90.00
_cell.angle_beta   90.00
_cell.angle_gamma   90.00
#
_symmetry.space_group_name_H-M   'P 1'
#
loop_
_entity.id
_entity.type
_entity.pdbx_description
1 polymer ?
#
loop_
_entity_poly.entity_id
_entity_poly.type
_entity_poly.pdbx_seq_one_letter_code
_entity_poly.pdbx_strand_id
1 'polypeptide(L)'
;MNGLVWPEGLRAEMALPFALWRTLDLIDGKRGAADVARLAGLSAPELRRQLREAEQWVERAQDHQRPVTDEATRTITACLLQVVGPVAELMVDETLEDLGGAATLNALLAGLAAELTPEQMGRFAQHLRARGLA
;
A
#
# COMPACT_ATOMS: atom_id res chain seq x y z
N MET A 1 -5.53 18.80 -28.46
CA MET A 1 -5.89 17.57 -27.73
C MET A 1 -5.12 17.60 -26.42
N ASN A 2 -5.79 17.57 -25.26
CA ASN A 2 -5.07 17.45 -23.98
C ASN A 2 -4.51 16.03 -23.89
N GLY A 3 -3.20 15.92 -23.68
CA GLY A 3 -2.55 14.64 -23.41
C GLY A 3 -3.10 14.03 -22.12
N LEU A 4 -3.12 12.71 -22.05
CA LEU A 4 -3.37 12.02 -20.80
C LEU A 4 -2.25 12.38 -19.83
N VAL A 5 -2.63 12.78 -18.62
CA VAL A 5 -1.69 13.24 -17.60
C VAL A 5 -1.38 12.07 -16.68
N TRP A 6 -0.11 11.99 -16.28
CA TRP A 6 0.35 11.04 -15.28
C TRP A 6 -0.38 11.29 -13.94
N PRO A 7 -0.91 10.26 -13.26
CA PRO A 7 -1.58 10.43 -11.97
C PRO A 7 -0.66 11.10 -10.93
N GLU A 8 -1.15 12.17 -10.30
CA GLU A 8 -0.36 12.94 -9.33
C GLU A 8 0.01 12.08 -8.11
N GLY A 9 1.23 12.24 -7.60
CA GLY A 9 1.73 11.50 -6.44
C GLY A 9 2.24 10.09 -6.71
N LEU A 10 2.02 9.56 -7.92
CA LEU A 10 2.49 8.23 -8.31
C LEU A 10 3.97 8.31 -8.74
N ARG A 11 4.84 7.57 -8.05
CA ARG A 11 6.28 7.56 -8.31
C ARG A 11 6.73 6.25 -8.94
N ALA A 12 7.75 6.31 -9.79
CA ALA A 12 8.29 5.14 -10.49
C ALA A 12 8.86 4.06 -9.53
N GLU A 13 9.24 4.47 -8.31
CA GLU A 13 9.75 3.61 -7.23
C GLU A 13 8.65 2.82 -6.49
N MET A 14 7.37 3.10 -6.76
CA MET A 14 6.26 2.36 -6.16
C MET A 14 6.16 0.96 -6.78
N ALA A 15 5.98 -0.08 -5.94
CA ALA A 15 5.81 -1.46 -6.38
C ALA A 15 4.41 -1.68 -6.99
N LEU A 16 4.22 -1.23 -8.23
CA LEU A 16 2.96 -1.32 -8.96
C LEU A 16 2.81 -2.69 -9.63
N PRO A 17 1.58 -3.21 -9.77
CA PRO A 17 1.33 -4.37 -10.61
C PRO A 17 1.83 -4.12 -12.04
N PHE A 18 2.46 -5.13 -12.66
CA PHE A 18 3.07 -4.99 -14.00
C PHE A 18 2.10 -4.45 -15.06
N ALA A 19 0.84 -4.90 -15.03
CA ALA A 19 -0.19 -4.42 -15.95
C ALA A 19 -0.47 -2.92 -15.80
N LEU A 20 -0.43 -2.40 -14.58
CA LEU A 20 -0.63 -0.98 -14.29
C LEU A 20 0.61 -0.17 -14.72
N TRP A 21 1.81 -0.64 -14.37
CA TRP A 21 3.06 -0.01 -14.76
C TRP A 21 3.19 0.14 -16.29
N ARG A 22 2.88 -0.91 -17.04
CA ARG A 22 2.95 -0.91 -18.51
C ARG A 22 2.00 0.11 -19.13
N THR A 23 0.80 0.28 -18.58
CA THR A 23 -0.16 1.29 -19.07
C THR A 23 0.31 2.71 -18.75
N LEU A 24 0.88 2.92 -17.56
CA LEU A 24 1.41 4.21 -17.14
C LEU A 24 2.62 4.63 -17.96
N ASP A 25 3.52 3.71 -18.33
CA ASP A 25 4.69 3.97 -19.18
C ASP A 25 4.34 4.56 -20.56
N LEU A 26 3.10 4.35 -21.03
CA LEU A 26 2.61 4.92 -22.28
C LEU A 26 2.15 6.38 -22.16
N ILE A 27 1.99 6.89 -20.92
CA ILE A 27 1.54 8.24 -20.59
C ILE A 27 2.74 9.19 -20.61
N ASP A 28 2.97 9.84 -21.76
CA ASP A 28 4.08 10.77 -21.98
C ASP A 28 3.65 12.24 -22.01
N GLY A 29 2.39 12.53 -21.64
CA GLY A 29 1.79 13.87 -21.71
C GLY A 29 1.51 14.38 -23.13
N LYS A 30 1.85 13.60 -24.17
CA LYS A 30 1.63 13.96 -25.59
C LYS A 30 0.46 13.20 -26.19
N ARG A 31 0.29 11.94 -25.79
CA ARG A 31 -0.79 11.06 -26.28
C ARG A 31 -2.10 11.28 -25.52
N GLY A 32 -3.21 11.28 -26.23
CA GLY A 32 -4.54 11.30 -25.61
C GLY A 32 -4.94 9.92 -25.07
N ALA A 33 -5.98 9.89 -24.23
CA ALA A 33 -6.45 8.64 -23.60
C ALA A 33 -6.82 7.54 -24.61
N ALA A 34 -7.35 7.89 -25.78
CA ALA A 34 -7.71 6.93 -26.83
C ALA A 34 -6.47 6.22 -27.42
N ASP A 35 -5.37 6.96 -27.62
CA ASP A 35 -4.12 6.41 -28.12
C ASP A 35 -3.44 5.51 -27.10
N VAL A 36 -3.44 5.92 -25.83
CA VAL A 36 -2.91 5.11 -24.72
C VAL A 36 -3.71 3.82 -24.58
N ALA A 37 -5.05 3.88 -24.61
CA ALA A 37 -5.91 2.69 -24.54
C ALA A 37 -5.60 1.72 -25.69
N ARG A 38 -5.48 2.22 -26.92
CA ARG A 38 -5.14 1.41 -28.10
C ARG A 38 -3.77 0.74 -27.97
N LEU A 39 -2.75 1.47 -27.52
CA LEU A 39 -1.39 0.93 -27.35
C LEU A 39 -1.30 -0.08 -26.19
N ALA A 40 -2.10 0.12 -25.14
CA ALA A 40 -2.21 -0.81 -24.02
C ALA A 40 -3.07 -2.04 -24.34
N GLY A 41 -3.77 -2.06 -25.47
CA GLY A 41 -4.73 -3.11 -25.82
C GLY A 41 -5.99 -3.10 -24.94
N LEU A 42 -6.33 -1.94 -24.37
CA LEU A 42 -7.44 -1.75 -23.43
C LEU A 42 -8.60 -1.01 -24.10
N SER A 43 -9.81 -1.25 -23.61
CA SER A 43 -10.95 -0.41 -23.93
C SER A 43 -10.89 0.90 -23.13
N ALA A 44 -11.60 1.94 -23.59
CA ALA A 44 -11.70 3.21 -22.86
C ALA A 44 -12.20 3.06 -21.38
N PRO A 45 -13.24 2.26 -21.07
CA PRO A 45 -13.64 2.05 -19.68
C PRO A 45 -12.59 1.27 -18.87
N GLU A 46 -11.85 0.37 -19.51
CA GLU A 46 -10.78 -0.40 -18.87
C GLU A 46 -9.59 0.48 -18.49
N LEU A 47 -9.17 1.37 -19.39
CA LEU A 47 -8.15 2.38 -19.08
C LEU A 47 -8.56 3.27 -17.91
N ARG A 48 -9.83 3.73 -17.88
CA ARG A 48 -10.36 4.53 -16.76
C ARG A 48 -10.34 3.76 -15.44
N ARG A 49 -10.58 2.45 -15.46
CA ARG A 49 -10.50 1.61 -14.27
C ARG A 49 -9.07 1.54 -13.76
N GLN A 50 -8.11 1.25 -14.63
CA GLN A 50 -6.69 1.20 -14.25
C GLN A 50 -6.17 2.53 -13.70
N LEU A 51 -6.59 3.66 -14.27
CA LEU A 51 -6.20 4.98 -13.74
C LEU A 51 -6.74 5.22 -12.32
N ARG A 52 -7.98 4.82 -12.03
CA ARG A 52 -8.53 4.86 -10.66
C ARG A 52 -7.82 3.90 -9.71
N GLU A 53 -7.43 2.73 -10.18
CA GLU A 53 -6.61 1.81 -9.37
C GLU A 53 -5.25 2.44 -9.05
N ALA A 54 -4.66 3.16 -10.01
CA ALA A 54 -3.42 3.93 -9.80
C ALA A 54 -3.57 4.99 -8.70
N GLU A 55 -4.66 5.76 -8.71
CA GLU A 55 -4.97 6.74 -7.66
C GLU A 55 -5.07 6.08 -6.27
N GLN A 56 -5.73 4.91 -6.17
CA GLN A 56 -5.78 4.15 -4.91
C GLN A 56 -4.41 3.66 -4.45
N TRP A 57 -3.48 3.39 -5.38
CA TRP A 57 -2.10 3.06 -5.01
C TRP A 57 -1.35 4.26 -4.42
N VAL A 58 -1.61 5.48 -4.93
CA VAL A 58 -1.07 6.72 -4.35
C VAL A 58 -1.60 6.92 -2.95
N GLU A 59 -2.92 6.79 -2.75
CA GLU A 59 -3.55 6.91 -1.43
C GLU A 59 -2.96 5.89 -0.45
N ARG A 60 -2.85 4.61 -0.83
CA ARG A 60 -2.24 3.58 0.02
C ARG A 60 -0.77 3.87 0.33
N ALA A 61 0.02 4.27 -0.66
CA ALA A 61 1.43 4.58 -0.44
C ALA A 61 1.63 5.81 0.46
N GLN A 62 0.76 6.81 0.37
CA GLN A 62 0.76 7.97 1.24
C GLN A 62 0.31 7.62 2.66
N ASP A 63 -0.70 6.76 2.82
CA ASP A 63 -1.17 6.28 4.12
C ASP A 63 -0.10 5.43 4.81
N HIS A 64 0.63 4.62 4.04
CA HIS A 64 1.73 3.77 4.49
C HIS A 64 3.02 4.51 4.87
N GLN A 65 3.20 5.75 4.38
CA GLN A 65 4.28 6.65 4.79
C GLN A 65 3.91 7.52 6.00
N ARG A 66 2.70 7.37 6.55
CA ARG A 66 2.32 8.12 7.76
C ARG A 66 3.17 7.68 8.95
N PRO A 67 3.57 8.64 9.80
CA PRO A 67 4.14 8.32 11.10
C PRO A 67 3.21 7.39 11.88
N VAL A 68 3.77 6.43 12.60
CA VAL A 68 3.01 5.64 13.56
C VAL A 68 2.41 6.58 14.61
N THR A 69 1.11 6.40 14.87
CA THR A 69 0.40 7.10 15.94
C THR A 69 0.12 6.14 17.09
N ASP A 70 -0.02 6.65 18.31
CA ASP A 70 -0.36 5.82 19.48
C ASP A 70 -1.68 5.06 19.32
N GLU A 71 -2.61 5.58 18.51
CA GLU A 71 -3.88 4.90 18.19
C GLU A 71 -3.65 3.73 17.24
N ALA A 72 -2.84 3.92 16.20
CA ALA A 72 -2.44 2.85 15.29
C ALA A 72 -1.68 1.76 16.05
N THR A 73 -0.71 2.12 16.91
CA THR A 73 0.03 1.19 17.75
C THR A 73 -0.90 0.35 18.62
N ARG A 74 -1.81 0.99 19.37
CA ARG A 74 -2.79 0.26 20.20
C ARG A 74 -3.65 -0.69 19.40
N THR A 75 -4.08 -0.29 18.21
CA THR A 75 -4.91 -1.11 17.34
C THR A 75 -4.14 -2.32 16.80
N ILE A 76 -2.89 -2.11 16.39
CA ILE A 76 -1.99 -3.17 15.92
C ILE A 76 -1.69 -4.16 17.05
N THR A 77 -1.35 -3.68 18.24
CA THR A 77 -1.13 -4.52 19.42
C THR A 77 -2.37 -5.36 19.73
N ALA A 78 -3.57 -4.78 19.69
CA ALA A 78 -4.83 -5.52 19.91
C ALA A 78 -5.13 -6.58 18.83
N CYS A 79 -4.71 -6.35 17.58
CA CYS A 79 -4.78 -7.35 16.51
C CYS A 79 -3.78 -8.49 16.76
N LEU A 80 -2.54 -8.14 17.10
CA LEU A 80 -1.45 -9.09 17.27
C LEU A 80 -1.66 -9.96 18.53
N LEU A 81 -2.21 -9.38 19.61
CA LEU A 81 -2.63 -10.09 20.82
C LEU A 81 -3.58 -11.27 20.53
N GLN A 82 -4.45 -11.15 19.52
CA GLN A 82 -5.38 -12.22 19.13
C GLN A 82 -4.69 -13.37 18.40
N VAL A 83 -3.48 -13.15 17.90
CA VAL A 83 -2.74 -14.09 17.06
C VAL A 83 -1.61 -14.76 17.83
N VAL A 84 -0.83 -13.99 18.58
CA VAL A 84 0.36 -14.47 19.30
C VAL A 84 0.24 -14.38 20.82
N GLY A 85 -0.87 -13.83 21.34
CA GLY A 85 -1.07 -13.67 22.77
C GLY A 85 -0.23 -12.53 23.38
N PRO A 86 0.07 -12.58 24.69
CA PRO A 86 0.71 -11.48 25.43
C PRO A 86 2.08 -11.03 24.89
N VAL A 87 2.79 -11.90 24.16
CA VAL A 87 4.09 -11.55 23.55
C VAL A 87 3.97 -10.43 22.51
N ALA A 88 2.75 -10.15 22.05
CA ALA A 88 2.48 -9.08 21.10
C ALA A 88 2.93 -7.70 21.55
N GLU A 89 2.82 -7.38 22.85
CA GLU A 89 3.25 -6.09 23.37
C GLU A 89 4.76 -5.92 23.20
N LEU A 90 5.53 -6.95 23.57
CA LEU A 90 6.98 -6.97 23.39
C LEU A 90 7.39 -6.86 21.93
N MET A 91 6.75 -7.62 21.03
CA MET A 91 7.06 -7.57 19.60
C MET A 91 6.85 -6.18 18.99
N VAL A 92 5.79 -5.49 19.42
CA VAL A 92 5.49 -4.12 18.95
C VAL A 92 6.51 -3.12 19.50
N ASP A 93 6.85 -3.23 20.79
CA ASP A 93 7.83 -2.35 21.42
C ASP A 93 9.22 -2.53 20.81
N GLU A 94 9.69 -3.77 20.66
CA GLU A 94 11.00 -4.09 20.03
C GLU A 94 11.06 -3.58 18.58
N THR A 95 9.99 -3.80 17.80
CA THR A 95 9.94 -3.32 16.41
C THR A 95 9.95 -1.79 16.34
N LEU A 96 9.27 -1.10 17.27
CA LEU A 96 9.27 0.36 17.32
C LEU A 96 10.63 0.93 17.76
N GLU A 97 11.29 0.29 18.72
CA GLU A 97 12.65 0.65 19.12
C GLU A 97 13.64 0.50 17.97
N ASP A 98 13.54 -0.59 17.20
CA ASP A 98 14.38 -0.84 16.02
C ASP A 98 14.16 0.19 14.89
N LEU A 99 12.92 0.62 14.69
CA LEU A 99 12.55 1.62 13.67
C LEU A 99 12.90 3.06 14.08
N GLY A 100 12.96 3.33 15.38
CA GLY A 100 13.29 4.64 15.95
C GLY A 100 12.28 5.75 15.63
N GLY A 101 12.71 7.01 15.77
CA GLY A 101 11.84 8.20 15.72
C GLY A 101 11.19 8.53 14.37
N ALA A 102 11.45 7.74 13.32
CA ALA A 102 10.83 7.90 11.99
C ALA A 102 9.99 6.66 11.60
N ALA A 103 9.55 5.87 12.58
CA ALA A 103 8.71 4.69 12.34
C ALA A 103 7.44 5.06 11.57
N THR A 104 7.28 4.44 10.41
CA THR A 104 6.05 4.54 9.62
C THR A 104 5.17 3.33 9.88
N LEU A 105 3.87 3.47 9.65
CA LEU A 105 2.91 2.37 9.77
C LEU A 105 3.33 1.14 8.96
N ASN A 106 3.77 1.34 7.72
CA ASN A 106 4.20 0.23 6.88
C ASN A 106 5.49 -0.43 7.36
N ALA A 107 6.44 0.34 7.88
CA ALA A 107 7.66 -0.23 8.42
C ALA A 107 7.38 -1.08 9.68
N LEU A 108 6.47 -0.62 10.55
CA LEU A 108 6.02 -1.38 11.71
C LEU A 108 5.32 -2.68 11.29
N LEU A 109 4.37 -2.60 10.36
CA LEU A 109 3.65 -3.78 9.86
C LEU A 109 4.60 -4.78 9.18
N ALA A 110 5.59 -4.30 8.42
CA ALA A 110 6.59 -5.13 7.77
C ALA A 110 7.54 -5.82 8.76
N GLY A 111 7.97 -5.11 9.82
CA GLY A 111 8.79 -5.67 10.89
C GLY A 111 8.04 -6.77 11.64
N LEU A 112 6.81 -6.48 12.08
CA LEU A 112 5.96 -7.46 12.75
C LEU A 112 5.66 -8.67 11.87
N ALA A 113 5.43 -8.42 10.58
CA ALA A 113 5.22 -9.47 9.59
C ALA A 113 6.40 -10.45 9.48
N ALA A 114 7.64 -9.98 9.61
CA ALA A 114 8.82 -10.82 9.50
C ALA A 114 8.93 -11.85 10.65
N GLU A 115 8.38 -11.52 11.82
CA GLU A 115 8.39 -12.36 13.03
C GLU A 115 7.23 -13.37 13.09
N LEU A 116 6.25 -13.28 12.18
CA LEU A 116 5.08 -14.15 12.18
C LEU A 116 5.25 -15.34 11.23
N THR A 117 4.76 -16.51 11.67
CA THR A 117 4.57 -17.64 10.75
C THR A 117 3.53 -17.32 9.67
N PRO A 118 3.53 -18.01 8.51
CA PRO A 118 2.56 -17.75 7.43
C PRO A 118 1.09 -17.86 7.88
N GLU A 119 0.78 -18.76 8.81
CA GLU A 119 -0.58 -18.92 9.35
C GLU A 119 -0.98 -17.72 10.23
N GLN A 120 -0.08 -17.31 11.13
CA GLN A 120 -0.28 -16.13 11.99
C GLN A 120 -0.41 -14.85 11.17
N MET A 121 0.42 -14.70 10.14
CA MET A 121 0.34 -13.60 9.17
C MET A 121 -1.05 -13.50 8.54
N GLY A 122 -1.59 -14.64 8.07
CA GLY A 122 -2.91 -14.68 7.45
C GLY A 122 -4.00 -14.18 8.40
N ARG A 123 -3.97 -14.62 9.66
CA ARG A 123 -4.92 -14.18 10.70
C ARG A 123 -4.72 -12.71 11.06
N PHE A 124 -3.46 -12.26 11.22
CA PHE A 124 -3.13 -10.88 11.52
C PHE A 124 -3.60 -9.92 10.42
N ALA A 125 -3.31 -10.24 9.15
CA ALA A 125 -3.78 -9.46 8.00
C ALA A 125 -5.31 -9.40 7.92
N GLN A 126 -6.01 -10.48 8.28
CA GLN A 126 -7.47 -10.47 8.37
C GLN A 126 -7.97 -9.51 9.46
N HIS A 127 -7.34 -9.50 10.64
CA HIS A 127 -7.69 -8.60 11.73
C HIS A 127 -7.41 -7.12 11.43
N LEU A 128 -6.35 -6.82 10.67
CA LEU A 128 -6.04 -5.46 10.22
C LEU A 128 -7.04 -4.94 9.20
N ARG A 129 -7.39 -5.75 8.18
CA ARG A 129 -8.40 -5.39 7.17
C ARG A 129 -9.76 -5.11 7.80
N ALA A 130 -10.16 -5.91 8.79
CA ALA A 130 -11.40 -5.71 9.53
C ALA A 130 -11.45 -4.37 10.28
N ARG A 131 -10.30 -3.73 10.53
CA ARG A 131 -10.17 -2.45 11.22
C ARG A 131 -9.74 -1.30 10.29
N GLY A 132 -9.64 -1.54 8.98
CA GLY A 132 -9.27 -0.53 8.00
C GLY A 132 -7.79 -0.13 8.01
N LEU A 133 -6.90 -1.00 8.51
CA LEU A 133 -5.46 -0.75 8.59
C LEU A 133 -4.63 -1.49 7.52
N ALA A 134 -5.29 -2.22 6.60
CA ALA A 134 -4.66 -3.00 5.53
C ALA A 134 -5.54 -3.06 4.28
#